data_AF-A0A8S3EU44-F1
#
_entry.id   AF-A0A8S3EU44-F1
#
_cell.length_a   1.000
_cell.length_b   1.000
_cell.length_c   1.000
_cell.angle_alpha   90.00
_cell.angle_beta   90.00
_cell.angle_gamma   90.00
#
_symmetry.space_group_name_H-M   'P 1'
#
loop_
_entity.id
_entity.type
_entity.pdbx_description
1 polymer ?
#
loop_
_entity_poly.entity_id
_entity_poly.type
_entity_poly.pdbx_seq_one_letter_code
_entity_poly.pdbx_strand_id
1 'polypeptide(L)'
;HLGILTSEIQAESPAISFINSNKGKPLLVADDYTFKLNKAATTTKYWICTINGCAAKLHTDSNNGLMKTVGSRSHLPGKEKLEVREAREKMTYLKKNLLTVKTST
;
A
#
# COMPACT_ATOMS: atom_id res chain seq x y z
N HIS A 1 22.69 -42.64 5.36
CA HIS A 1 21.27 -42.21 5.27
C HIS A 1 21.12 -40.94 6.08
N LEU A 2 20.27 -40.01 5.61
CA LEU A 2 19.91 -38.70 6.17
C LEU A 2 20.74 -37.50 5.66
N GLY A 3 20.36 -37.04 4.47
CA GLY A 3 20.47 -35.63 4.11
C GLY A 3 19.27 -34.87 4.69
N ILE A 4 19.54 -33.75 5.37
CA ILE A 4 18.51 -32.82 5.81
C ILE A 4 18.44 -31.72 4.77
N LEU A 5 17.36 -31.73 3.97
CA LEU A 5 16.94 -30.59 3.17
C LEU A 5 16.40 -29.55 4.14
N THR A 6 17.21 -28.56 4.49
CA THR A 6 16.71 -27.34 5.13
C THR A 6 15.94 -26.55 4.08
N SER A 7 14.63 -26.78 4.02
CA SER A 7 13.72 -25.93 3.27
C SER A 7 13.81 -24.51 3.82
N GLU A 8 14.36 -23.63 3.00
CA GLU A 8 14.45 -22.19 3.26
C GLU A 8 13.03 -21.67 3.43
N ILE A 9 12.70 -21.21 4.65
CA ILE A 9 11.44 -20.50 4.90
C ILE A 9 11.58 -19.16 4.20
N GLN A 10 11.15 -19.09 2.93
CA GLN A 10 10.99 -17.85 2.19
C GLN A 10 9.91 -17.05 2.93
N ALA A 11 10.32 -16.12 3.79
CA ALA A 11 9.39 -15.21 4.45
C ALA A 11 8.69 -14.37 3.37
N GLU A 12 7.46 -14.74 3.03
CA GLU A 12 6.65 -14.03 2.06
C GLU A 12 6.47 -12.60 2.55
N SER A 13 7.09 -11.65 1.83
CA SER A 13 6.94 -10.23 2.15
C SER A 13 5.48 -9.84 1.86
N PRO A 14 4.81 -9.10 2.76
CA PRO A 14 3.40 -8.80 2.57
C PRO A 14 3.19 -8.06 1.25
N ALA A 15 2.19 -8.51 0.50
CA ALA A 15 1.84 -7.87 -0.76
C ALA A 15 1.43 -6.42 -0.49
N ILE A 16 2.05 -5.50 -1.23
CA ILE A 16 1.73 -4.08 -1.13
C ILE A 16 1.11 -3.58 -2.42
N SER A 17 0.15 -2.67 -2.28
CA SER A 17 -0.45 -1.93 -3.39
C SER A 17 -0.54 -0.45 -3.05
N PHE A 18 -0.91 0.37 -4.04
CA PHE A 18 -1.03 1.80 -3.88
C PHE A 18 -2.40 2.25 -4.33
N ILE A 19 -3.01 3.14 -3.55
CA ILE A 19 -4.27 3.80 -3.89
C ILE A 19 -4.11 5.31 -3.69
N ASN A 20 -4.94 6.11 -4.34
CA ASN A 20 -4.96 7.55 -4.11
C ASN A 20 -5.94 7.92 -2.99
N SER A 21 -5.51 8.82 -2.12
CA SER A 21 -6.41 9.53 -1.22
C SER A 21 -7.32 10.50 -1.98
N ASN A 22 -8.40 10.99 -1.34
CA ASN A 22 -9.29 12.01 -1.92
C ASN A 22 -8.55 13.29 -2.35
N LYS A 23 -7.35 13.56 -1.81
CA LYS A 23 -6.51 14.72 -2.15
C LYS A 23 -5.45 14.38 -3.21
N GLY A 24 -5.56 13.24 -3.87
CA GLY A 24 -4.62 12.75 -4.90
C GLY A 24 -3.31 12.19 -4.37
N LYS A 25 -3.00 12.32 -3.08
CA LYS A 25 -1.77 11.78 -2.49
C LYS A 25 -1.81 10.25 -2.40
N PRO A 26 -0.70 9.53 -2.67
CA PRO A 26 -0.65 8.09 -2.58
C PRO A 26 -0.77 7.60 -1.14
N LEU A 27 -1.44 6.46 -0.97
CA LEU A 27 -1.48 5.64 0.23
C LEU A 27 -0.93 4.27 -0.14
N LEU A 28 -0.10 3.71 0.73
CA LEU A 28 0.38 2.34 0.63
C LEU A 28 -0.61 1.43 1.38
N VAL A 29 -1.02 0.34 0.75
CA VAL A 29 -1.91 -0.69 1.31
C VAL A 29 -1.09 -1.94 1.57
N ALA A 30 -1.15 -2.47 2.79
CA ALA A 30 -0.52 -3.73 3.17
C ALA A 30 -1.37 -4.45 4.22
N ASP A 31 -1.78 -5.69 3.94
CA ASP A 31 -2.66 -6.51 4.80
C ASP A 31 -3.97 -5.78 5.19
N ASP A 32 -4.65 -5.12 4.25
CA ASP A 32 -5.84 -4.27 4.49
C ASP A 32 -5.62 -3.04 5.38
N TYR A 33 -4.37 -2.73 5.75
CA TYR A 33 -3.99 -1.49 6.43
C TYR A 33 -3.53 -0.45 5.44
N THR A 34 -3.81 0.82 5.73
CA THR A 34 -3.38 1.95 4.90
C THR A 34 -2.34 2.79 5.61
N PHE A 35 -1.33 3.21 4.85
CA PHE A 35 -0.22 4.01 5.32
C PHE A 35 -0.08 5.26 4.44
N LYS A 36 0.18 6.40 5.07
CA LYS A 36 0.46 7.66 4.40
C LYS A 36 1.97 7.89 4.33
N LEU A 37 2.43 8.52 3.25
CA LEU A 37 3.83 8.93 3.13
C LEU A 37 4.16 9.95 4.21
N ASN A 38 5.15 9.65 5.04
CA ASN A 38 5.67 10.53 6.08
C ASN A 38 6.88 11.33 5.57
N LYS A 39 7.82 10.64 4.91
CA LYS A 39 9.05 11.23 4.36
C LYS A 39 9.50 10.44 3.14
N ALA A 40 9.99 11.13 2.12
CA ALA A 40 10.72 10.52 1.01
C ALA A 40 12.19 10.98 1.07
N ALA A 41 13.10 10.02 1.12
CA ALA A 41 14.53 10.22 0.88
C ALA A 41 14.87 9.71 -0.53
N THR A 42 16.12 9.91 -0.97
CA THR A 42 16.59 9.55 -2.31
C THR A 42 16.29 8.09 -2.68
N THR A 43 16.50 7.18 -1.75
CA THR A 43 16.37 5.72 -1.99
C THR A 43 15.25 5.07 -1.18
N THR A 44 14.64 5.78 -0.23
CA THR A 44 13.70 5.18 0.72
C THR A 44 12.51 6.09 0.98
N LYS A 45 11.31 5.54 0.92
CA LYS A 45 10.07 6.19 1.32
C LYS A 45 9.61 5.59 2.65
N TYR A 46 9.31 6.48 3.59
CA TYR A 46 8.87 6.15 4.95
C TYR A 46 7.38 6.37 5.05
N TRP A 47 6.65 5.33 5.40
CA TRP A 47 5.20 5.31 5.48
C TRP A 47 4.76 5.06 6.92
N ILE A 48 3.75 5.79 7.37
CA ILE A 48 3.16 5.62 8.71
C ILE A 48 1.69 5.29 8.59
N CYS A 49 1.16 4.52 9.53
CA CYS A 49 -0.25 4.17 9.54
C CYS A 49 -1.14 5.43 9.47
N THR A 50 -2.28 5.33 8.79
CA THR A 50 -3.25 6.42 8.70
C THR A 50 -4.01 6.66 10.01
N ILE A 51 -4.09 5.66 10.89
CA ILE A 51 -4.74 5.77 12.20
C ILE A 51 -3.79 6.44 13.20
N ASN A 52 -4.28 7.49 13.86
CA ASN A 52 -3.51 8.22 14.85
C ASN A 52 -3.19 7.33 16.07
N GLY A 53 -1.97 7.44 16.60
CA GLY A 53 -1.49 6.63 17.72
C GLY A 53 -1.06 5.20 17.36
N CYS A 54 -1.22 4.77 16.10
CA CYS A 54 -0.70 3.48 15.64
C CYS A 54 0.82 3.53 15.41
N ALA A 55 1.56 2.57 15.95
CA ALA A 55 3.03 2.52 15.88
C ALA A 55 3.57 1.94 14.58
N ALA A 56 2.71 1.32 13.76
CA ALA A 56 3.08 0.62 12.53
C ALA A 56 3.62 1.57 11.45
N LYS A 57 4.76 1.20 10.89
CA LYS A 57 5.46 1.91 9.80
C LYS A 57 5.94 0.91 8.76
N LEU A 58 5.99 1.36 7.50
CA LEU A 58 6.54 0.60 6.39
C LEU A 58 7.58 1.45 5.66
N HIS A 59 8.62 0.80 5.15
CA HIS A 59 9.61 1.44 4.29
C HIS A 59 9.57 0.78 2.92
N THR A 60 9.55 1.58 1.86
CA THR A 60 9.71 1.10 0.49
C THR A 60 10.94 1.74 -0.14
N ASP A 61 11.47 1.13 -1.19
CA ASP A 61 12.50 1.75 -2.02
C ASP A 61 11.90 2.86 -2.92
N SER A 62 12.73 3.45 -3.78
CA SER A 62 12.30 4.43 -4.78
C SER A 62 11.32 3.86 -5.81
N ASN A 63 11.42 2.56 -6.11
CA ASN A 63 10.62 1.79 -7.06
C ASN A 63 9.35 1.19 -6.43
N ASN A 64 9.04 1.56 -5.19
CA ASN A 64 7.89 1.06 -4.42
C ASN A 64 7.99 -0.42 -4.01
N GLY A 65 9.17 -1.03 -4.01
CA GLY A 65 9.38 -2.35 -3.41
C GLY A 65 9.38 -2.28 -1.89
N LEU A 66 8.70 -3.21 -1.21
CA LEU A 66 8.68 -3.26 0.26
C LEU A 66 10.08 -3.63 0.77
N MET A 67 10.62 -2.81 1.67
CA MET A 67 11.93 -3.05 2.28
C MET A 67 11.83 -3.46 3.75
N LYS A 68 10.92 -2.84 4.51
CA LYS A 68 10.83 -3.07 5.96
C LYS A 68 9.44 -2.81 6.52
N THR A 69 9.07 -3.62 7.50
CA THR A 69 7.90 -3.42 8.37
C THR A 69 8.37 -3.17 9.80
N VAL A 70 7.84 -2.15 10.46
CA VAL A 70 8.26 -1.73 11.81
C VAL A 70 7.05 -1.47 12.70
N GLY A 71 7.08 -2.01 13.92
CA GLY A 71 6.06 -1.76 14.94
C GLY A 71 4.78 -2.56 14.72
N SER A 72 4.04 -2.75 15.81
CA SER A 72 2.78 -3.49 15.81
C SER A 72 1.60 -2.57 15.52
N ARG A 73 0.53 -3.17 15.00
CA ARG A 73 -0.74 -2.50 14.74
C ARG A 73 -1.64 -2.68 15.96
N SER A 74 -2.16 -1.57 16.51
CA SER A 74 -3.00 -1.59 17.72
C SER A 74 -4.49 -1.47 17.41
N HIS A 75 -4.89 -1.75 16.17
CA HIS A 75 -6.26 -1.63 15.70
C HIS A 75 -6.55 -2.64 14.58
N LEU A 76 -7.83 -2.90 14.36
CA LEU A 76 -8.31 -3.74 13.26
C LEU A 76 -8.10 -3.04 11.90
N PRO A 77 -7.93 -3.81 10.81
CA PRO A 77 -7.85 -3.26 9.47
C PRO A 77 -9.17 -2.62 9.07
N GLY A 78 -9.09 -1.51 8.34
CA GLY A 78 -10.26 -0.74 7.91
C GLY A 78 -10.78 -1.21 6.55
N LYS A 79 -11.05 -2.51 6.39
CA LYS A 79 -11.35 -3.14 5.09
C LYS A 79 -12.49 -2.44 4.32
N GLU A 80 -13.61 -2.17 4.99
CA GLU A 80 -14.73 -1.44 4.37
C GLU A 80 -14.30 -0.06 3.82
N LYS A 81 -13.51 0.69 4.59
CA LYS A 81 -12.99 2.00 4.16
C LYS A 81 -12.00 1.87 3.01
N LEU A 82 -11.27 0.77 2.92
CA LEU A 82 -10.36 0.47 1.83
C LEU A 82 -11.15 0.17 0.55
N GLU A 83 -12.15 -0.72 0.61
CA GLU A 83 -13.01 -1.07 -0.52
C GLU A 83 -13.72 0.15 -1.11
N VAL A 84 -14.23 1.05 -0.25
CA VAL A 84 -14.84 2.32 -0.70
C VAL A 84 -13.83 3.20 -1.46
N ARG A 85 -12.56 3.21 -1.04
CA ARG A 85 -11.51 3.99 -1.75
C ARG A 85 -11.16 3.35 -3.08
N GLU A 86 -10.99 2.03 -3.13
CA GLU A 86 -10.72 1.30 -4.36
C GLU A 86 -11.83 1.49 -5.39
N ALA A 87 -13.10 1.40 -4.96
CA ALA A 87 -14.25 1.65 -5.82
C ALA A 87 -14.24 3.08 -6.38
N ARG A 88 -13.91 4.08 -5.55
CA ARG A 88 -13.80 5.48 -6.00
C ARG A 88 -12.67 5.68 -7.01
N GLU A 89 -11.53 5.03 -6.81
CA GLU A 89 -10.40 5.10 -7.73
C GLU A 89 -10.76 4.50 -9.09
N LYS A 90 -11.37 3.31 -9.09
CA LYS A 90 -11.92 2.67 -10.31
C LYS A 90 -12.92 3.57 -11.02
N MET A 91 -13.86 4.17 -10.29
CA MET A 91 -14.82 5.11 -10.88
C MET A 91 -14.17 6.37 -11.45
N THR A 92 -13.10 6.87 -10.81
CA THR A 92 -12.34 8.03 -11.31
C THR A 92 -11.64 7.69 -12.62
N TYR A 93 -11.03 6.51 -12.71
CA TYR A 93 -10.42 6.01 -13.93
C TYR A 93 -11.44 5.85 -15.07
N LEU A 94 -12.56 5.18 -14.81
CA LEU A 94 -13.62 4.98 -15.81
C LEU A 94 -14.18 6.30 -16.34
N LYS A 95 -14.42 7.28 -15.47
CA LYS A 95 -14.88 8.62 -15.90
C LYS A 95 -13.89 9.30 -16.83
N LYS A 96 -12.58 9.24 -16.52
CA LYS A 96 -11.54 9.83 -17.38
C LYS A 96 -11.53 9.18 -18.75
N ASN A 97 -11.53 7.85 -18.80
CA ASN A 97 -11.52 7.13 -20.08
C ASN A 97 -12.79 7.36 -20.91
N LEU A 98 -13.96 7.45 -20.27
CA LEU A 98 -15.19 7.78 -20.98
C LEU A 98 -15.15 9.20 -21.58
N LEU A 99 -14.56 10.15 -20.86
CA LEU A 99 -14.39 11.52 -21.35
C LEU A 99 -13.39 11.59 -22.52
N THR A 100 -12.27 10.86 -22.46
CA THR A 100 -11.28 10.86 -23.54
C THR A 100 -11.83 10.30 -24.83
N VAL A 101 -12.66 9.25 -24.77
CA VAL A 101 -13.29 8.66 -25.97
C VAL A 101 -14.26 9.65 -26.63
N LYS A 102 -15.01 10.44 -25.83
CA LYS A 102 -15.98 11.42 -26.33
C LYS A 102 -15.35 12.65 -26.98
N THR A 103 -14.11 12.98 -26.66
CA THR A 103 -13.40 14.16 -27.21
C THR A 103 -12.59 13.86 -28.48
N SER A 104 -12.49 12.58 -28.86
CA SER A 104 -11.73 12.14 -30.05
C SER A 104 -12.63 11.79 -31.25
N THR A 105 -13.93 12.05 -31.15
CA THR A 105 -14.94 11.96 -32.23
C THR A 105 -15.46 13.36 -32.53
#